data_AF-A0A0A8JEU5-F1
#
_entry.id   AF-A0A0A8JEU5-F1
#
_cell.length_a   1.000
_cell.length_b   1.000
_cell.length_c   1.000
_cell.angle_alpha   90.00
_cell.angle_beta   90.00
_cell.angle_gamma   90.00
#
_symmetry.space_group_name_H-M   'P 1'
#
loop_
_entity.id
_entity.type
_entity.pdbx_description
1 polymer ?
#
loop_
_entity_poly.entity_id
_entity_poly.type
_entity_poly.pdbx_seq_one_letter_code
_entity_poly.pdbx_strand_id
1 'polypeptide(L)'
;MGIRMLIGFTLVVIIFLNFVYQTIRLFRGLSRQMYDKDTVQRFQCSKCDEIHSLTGPELKKLRWAPRIQKRTPRSQSTAIVFQCPHCHKRASQTVLYDTNVTRGAGMVRVQMNEEQKPLILQFLIRGLLPFFLLSMFSRFFF
;
A
#
# COMPACT_ATOMS: atom_id res chain seq x y z
N MET A 1 -29.52 7.96 -28.71
CA MET A 1 -28.79 8.27 -27.47
C MET A 1 -28.77 9.79 -27.31
N GLY A 2 -29.37 10.36 -26.26
CA GLY A 2 -29.48 11.82 -26.11
C GLY A 2 -28.13 12.49 -25.83
N ILE A 3 -27.97 13.76 -26.21
CA ILE A 3 -26.71 14.53 -26.03
C ILE A 3 -26.20 14.47 -24.58
N ARG A 4 -27.10 14.51 -23.59
CA ARG A 4 -26.76 14.41 -22.15
C ARG A 4 -26.14 13.08 -21.76
N MET A 5 -26.68 11.96 -22.27
CA MET A 5 -26.11 10.62 -22.05
C MET A 5 -24.71 10.50 -22.68
N LEU A 6 -24.50 11.12 -23.84
CA LEU A 6 -23.21 11.09 -24.54
C LEU A 6 -22.14 11.89 -23.76
N ILE A 7 -22.51 13.05 -23.22
CA ILE A 7 -21.66 13.84 -22.31
C ILE A 7 -21.35 13.04 -21.03
N GLY A 8 -22.38 12.47 -20.40
CA GLY A 8 -22.23 11.66 -19.18
C GLY A 8 -21.29 10.47 -19.39
N PHE A 9 -21.50 9.71 -20.46
CA PHE A 9 -20.63 8.59 -20.82
C PHE A 9 -19.18 9.03 -21.05
N THR A 10 -18.97 10.14 -21.76
CA THR A 10 -17.62 10.67 -22.03
C THR A 10 -16.92 11.08 -20.74
N LEU A 11 -17.62 11.72 -19.80
CA LEU A 11 -17.09 12.08 -18.48
C LEU A 11 -16.71 10.84 -17.66
N VAL A 12 -17.55 9.80 -17.67
CA VAL A 12 -17.23 8.52 -17.00
C VAL A 12 -15.95 7.93 -17.57
N VAL A 13 -15.79 7.90 -18.90
CA VAL A 13 -14.59 7.36 -19.55
C VAL A 13 -13.34 8.16 -19.17
N ILE A 14 -13.41 9.50 -19.19
CA ILE A 14 -12.27 10.37 -18.81
C ILE A 14 -11.87 10.13 -17.35
N ILE A 15 -12.84 10.08 -16.44
CA ILE A 15 -12.60 9.86 -15.01
C ILE A 15 -12.03 8.46 -14.76
N PHE A 16 -12.54 7.46 -15.48
CA PHE A 16 -12.01 6.09 -15.43
C PHE A 16 -10.56 6.02 -15.91
N LEU A 17 -10.23 6.65 -17.04
CA LEU A 17 -8.84 6.68 -17.53
C LEU A 17 -7.91 7.40 -16.54
N ASN A 18 -8.35 8.51 -15.95
CA ASN A 18 -7.60 9.20 -14.91
C ASN A 18 -7.40 8.31 -13.66
N PHE A 19 -8.41 7.54 -13.25
CA PHE A 19 -8.28 6.58 -12.15
C PHE A 19 -7.16 5.57 -12.38
N VAL A 20 -7.18 4.95 -13.56
CA VAL A 20 -6.22 3.92 -13.95
C VAL A 20 -4.82 4.53 -13.97
N TYR A 21 -4.68 5.73 -14.54
CA TYR A 21 -3.43 6.48 -14.53
C TYR A 21 -2.90 6.75 -13.11
N GLN A 22 -3.74 7.29 -12.22
CA GLN A 22 -3.33 7.59 -10.83
C GLN A 22 -3.02 6.32 -10.05
N THR A 23 -3.75 5.22 -10.30
CA THR A 23 -3.48 3.92 -9.69
C THR A 23 -2.10 3.40 -10.08
N ILE A 24 -1.77 3.41 -11.37
CA ILE A 24 -0.45 3.01 -11.87
C ILE A 24 0.64 3.91 -11.26
N ARG A 25 0.40 5.23 -11.19
CA ARG A 25 1.32 6.18 -10.59
C ARG A 25 1.56 5.88 -9.10
N LEU A 26 0.50 5.59 -8.35
CA LEU A 26 0.60 5.20 -6.93
C LEU A 26 1.45 3.94 -6.77
N PHE A 27 1.16 2.87 -7.52
CA PHE A 27 1.92 1.62 -7.44
C PHE A 27 3.39 1.81 -7.77
N ARG A 28 3.70 2.59 -8.81
CA ARG A 28 5.09 2.94 -9.16
C ARG A 28 5.75 3.76 -8.05
N GLY A 29 5.05 4.72 -7.44
CA GLY A 29 5.55 5.52 -6.34
C GLY A 29 5.86 4.69 -5.10
N LEU A 30 4.92 3.87 -4.66
CA LEU A 30 5.09 2.96 -3.52
C LEU A 30 6.22 1.96 -3.75
N SER A 31 6.31 1.39 -4.96
CA SER A 31 7.40 0.47 -5.28
C SER A 31 8.76 1.15 -5.33
N ARG A 32 8.84 2.42 -5.74
CA ARG A 32 10.11 3.18 -5.71
C ARG A 32 10.52 3.45 -4.28
N GLN A 33 9.60 3.98 -3.47
CA GLN A 33 9.86 4.23 -2.05
C GLN A 33 10.25 2.97 -1.29
N MET A 34 9.64 1.81 -1.54
CA MET A 34 10.03 0.58 -0.82
C MET A 34 11.49 0.14 -1.04
N TYR A 35 12.13 0.58 -2.12
CA TYR A 35 13.49 0.17 -2.48
C TYR A 35 14.46 1.35 -2.61
N ASP A 36 14.09 2.52 -2.12
CA ASP A 36 14.95 3.70 -2.19
C ASP A 36 16.11 3.58 -1.19
N LYS A 37 17.24 4.20 -1.50
CA LYS A 37 18.44 4.13 -0.65
C LYS A 37 18.22 4.72 0.73
N ASP A 38 17.41 5.78 0.79
CA ASP A 38 17.13 6.52 2.01
C ASP A 38 16.00 5.89 2.83
N THR A 39 15.30 4.90 2.28
CA THR A 39 14.20 4.23 2.99
C THR A 39 14.71 3.15 3.92
N VAL A 40 14.21 3.19 5.16
CA VAL A 40 14.59 2.29 6.22
C VAL A 40 13.35 1.59 6.76
N GLN A 41 13.29 0.26 6.65
CA GLN A 41 12.20 -0.51 7.24
C GLN A 41 12.67 -1.27 8.48
N ARG A 42 11.84 -1.27 9.51
CA ARG A 42 12.12 -1.93 10.78
C ARG A 42 11.57 -3.35 10.77
N PHE A 43 12.38 -4.28 11.27
CA PHE A 43 12.08 -5.70 11.35
C PHE A 43 12.31 -6.19 12.78
N GLN A 44 11.43 -7.05 13.25
CA GLN A 44 11.58 -7.75 14.53
C GLN A 44 11.81 -9.25 14.30
N CYS A 45 12.93 -9.77 14.81
CA CYS A 45 13.29 -11.17 14.65
C CYS A 45 12.55 -12.07 15.64
N SER A 46 11.86 -13.10 15.16
CA SER A 46 11.16 -14.08 16.03
C SER A 46 12.05 -15.00 16.89
N LYS A 47 13.38 -14.91 16.78
CA LYS A 47 14.32 -15.78 17.53
C LYS A 47 15.09 -15.05 18.63
N CYS A 48 15.47 -13.80 18.41
CA CYS A 48 16.17 -12.98 19.40
C CYS A 48 15.36 -11.76 19.86
N ASP A 49 14.16 -11.56 19.30
CA ASP A 49 13.25 -10.43 19.53
C ASP A 49 13.84 -9.03 19.30
N GLU A 50 15.09 -8.93 18.84
CA GLU A 50 15.74 -7.67 18.48
C GLU A 50 15.10 -7.04 17.24
N ILE A 51 14.99 -5.72 17.33
CA ILE A 51 14.53 -4.85 16.26
C ILE A 51 15.76 -4.31 15.53
N HIS A 52 15.77 -4.48 14.21
CA HIS A 52 16.80 -3.90 13.35
C HIS A 52 16.18 -3.26 12.12
N SER A 53 16.94 -2.41 11.48
CA SER A 53 16.59 -1.74 10.24
C SER A 53 17.25 -2.41 9.05
N LEU A 54 16.53 -2.50 7.94
CA LEU A 54 17.10 -2.78 6.63
C LEU A 54 16.84 -1.60 5.70
N THR A 55 17.84 -1.28 4.88
CA THR A 55 17.75 -0.27 3.83
C THR A 55 17.00 -0.79 2.61
N GLY A 56 16.44 0.09 1.79
CA GLY A 56 15.75 -0.29 0.54
C GLY A 56 16.54 -1.23 -0.39
N PRO A 57 17.87 -1.03 -0.61
CA PRO A 57 18.70 -1.96 -1.37
C PRO A 57 18.79 -3.37 -0.75
N GLU A 58 18.82 -3.48 0.57
CA GLU A 58 18.83 -4.77 1.29
C GLU A 58 17.47 -5.47 1.19
N LEU A 59 16.38 -4.71 1.36
CA LEU A 59 15.01 -5.17 1.10
C LEU A 59 14.82 -5.71 -0.32
N LYS A 60 15.48 -5.08 -1.31
CA LYS A 60 15.40 -5.54 -2.72
C LYS A 60 15.97 -6.95 -2.88
N LYS A 61 17.03 -7.31 -2.15
CA LYS A 61 17.59 -8.67 -2.13
C LYS A 61 16.60 -9.69 -1.55
N LEU A 62 15.71 -9.25 -0.66
CA LEU A 62 14.69 -10.06 -0.01
C LEU A 62 13.34 -10.08 -0.76
N ARG A 63 13.26 -9.50 -1.98
CA ARG A 63 12.00 -9.40 -2.74
C ARG A 63 11.29 -10.77 -2.88
N TRP A 64 12.07 -11.82 -3.14
CA TRP A 64 11.62 -13.20 -3.37
C TRP A 64 11.72 -14.10 -2.14
N ALA A 65 12.10 -13.55 -0.98
CA ALA A 65 12.18 -14.34 0.25
C ALA A 65 10.79 -14.82 0.68
N PRO A 66 10.68 -16.01 1.30
CA PRO A 66 9.39 -16.56 1.75
C PRO A 66 8.69 -15.60 2.70
N ARG A 67 7.38 -15.41 2.50
CA ARG A 67 6.56 -14.53 3.34
C ARG A 67 5.56 -15.35 4.13
N ILE A 68 5.47 -15.07 5.42
CA ILE A 68 4.51 -15.67 6.34
C ILE A 68 3.53 -14.57 6.76
N GLN A 69 2.24 -14.79 6.55
CA GLN A 69 1.21 -13.87 7.03
C GLN A 69 0.62 -14.44 8.31
N LYS A 70 0.69 -13.68 9.41
CA LYS A 70 -0.04 -14.01 10.64
C LYS A 70 -1.30 -13.15 10.67
N ARG A 71 -2.47 -13.78 10.65
CA ARG A 71 -3.76 -13.10 10.67
C ARG A 71 -4.52 -13.48 11.93
N THR A 72 -4.93 -12.47 12.68
CA THR A 72 -5.90 -12.57 13.76
C THR A 72 -7.03 -11.55 13.52
N PRO A 73 -8.20 -11.70 14.16
CA PRO A 73 -9.29 -10.73 14.03
C PRO A 73 -8.92 -9.30 14.47
N ARG A 74 -7.88 -9.16 15.30
CA ARG A 74 -7.43 -7.89 15.88
C ARG A 74 -6.09 -7.40 15.31
N SER A 75 -5.30 -8.26 14.70
CA SER A 75 -3.99 -7.92 14.16
C SER A 75 -3.64 -8.75 12.95
N GLN A 76 -3.06 -8.10 11.94
CA GLN A 76 -2.42 -8.80 10.83
C GLN A 76 -0.97 -8.33 10.73
N SER A 77 -0.04 -9.26 10.58
CA SER A 77 1.38 -8.96 10.37
C SER A 77 1.93 -9.78 9.22
N THR A 78 2.89 -9.19 8.50
CA THR A 78 3.68 -9.88 7.49
C THR A 78 5.06 -10.11 8.06
N ALA A 79 5.52 -11.35 8.01
CA ALA A 79 6.90 -11.71 8.30
C ALA A 79 7.60 -12.21 7.04
N ILE A 80 8.89 -11.93 6.92
CA ILE A 80 9.77 -12.39 5.84
C ILE A 80 10.78 -13.35 6.45
N VAL A 81 11.08 -14.47 5.79
CA VAL A 81 12.04 -15.45 6.30
C VAL A 81 13.42 -15.18 5.71
N PHE A 82 14.34 -14.68 6.53
CA PHE A 82 15.74 -14.46 6.15
C PHE A 82 16.68 -14.61 7.36
N GLN A 83 17.98 -14.53 7.12
CA GLN A 83 18.99 -14.63 8.18
C GLN A 83 19.03 -13.32 8.99
N CYS A 84 18.84 -13.41 10.30
CA CYS A 84 18.90 -12.24 11.16
C CYS A 84 20.32 -11.64 11.20
N PRO A 85 20.50 -10.32 11.02
CA PRO A 85 21.82 -9.71 11.04
C PRO A 85 22.48 -9.73 12.43
N HIS A 86 21.69 -9.80 13.50
CA HIS A 86 22.22 -9.85 14.87
C HIS A 86 22.54 -11.27 15.34
N CYS A 87 21.57 -12.19 15.30
CA CYS A 87 21.77 -13.55 15.83
C CYS A 87 22.21 -14.57 14.77
N HIS A 88 22.34 -14.17 13.51
CA HIS A 88 22.74 -15.00 12.36
C HIS A 88 21.89 -16.26 12.12
N LYS A 89 20.75 -16.42 12.81
CA LYS A 89 19.81 -17.53 12.62
C LYS A 89 18.80 -17.20 11.52
N ARG A 90 18.44 -18.19 10.72
CA ARG A 90 17.34 -18.08 9.75
C ARG A 90 16.01 -18.12 10.49
N ALA A 91 15.28 -17.01 10.47
CA ALA A 91 14.07 -16.84 11.26
C ALA A 91 13.01 -16.01 10.52
N SER A 92 11.78 -16.04 11.03
CA SER A 92 10.74 -15.11 10.56
C SER A 92 10.98 -13.72 11.15
N GLN A 93 10.91 -12.72 10.29
CA GLN A 93 11.23 -11.32 10.59
C GLN A 93 9.99 -10.48 10.32
N THR A 94 9.32 -10.02 11.38
CA THR A 94 8.04 -9.29 11.25
C THR A 94 8.31 -7.86 10.83
N VAL A 95 7.68 -7.39 9.76
CA VAL A 95 7.76 -6.00 9.33
C VAL A 95 7.00 -5.12 10.32
N LEU A 96 7.67 -4.12 10.86
CA LEU A 96 7.07 -3.10 11.70
C LEU A 96 6.72 -1.88 10.83
N TYR A 97 5.44 -1.58 10.75
CA TYR A 97 4.91 -0.41 10.04
C TYR A 97 4.58 0.69 11.06
N ASP A 98 4.80 1.94 10.70
CA ASP A 98 4.46 3.09 11.56
C ASP A 98 2.95 3.14 11.82
N THR A 99 2.16 2.84 10.79
CA THR A 99 0.72 2.62 10.92
C THR A 99 0.40 1.17 10.62
N ASN A 100 -0.11 0.43 11.60
CA ASN A 100 -0.65 -0.91 11.42
C ASN A 100 -2.04 -1.01 12.06
N VAL A 101 -3.08 -0.72 11.27
CA VAL A 101 -4.45 -0.69 11.73
C VAL A 101 -5.24 -1.80 11.04
N THR A 102 -5.89 -2.64 11.85
CA THR A 102 -6.83 -3.66 11.37
C THR A 102 -8.23 -3.28 11.87
N ARG A 103 -9.20 -3.16 10.96
CA ARG A 103 -10.61 -2.80 11.24
C ARG A 103 -11.56 -3.83 10.64
N GLY A 104 -12.82 -3.81 11.09
CA GLY A 104 -13.86 -4.71 10.61
C GLY A 104 -13.53 -6.18 10.86
N ALA A 105 -13.10 -6.53 12.08
CA ALA A 105 -12.75 -7.91 12.46
C ALA A 105 -11.70 -8.59 11.54
N GLY A 106 -10.80 -7.82 10.93
CA GLY A 106 -9.78 -8.34 10.01
C GLY A 106 -10.09 -8.13 8.52
N MET A 107 -11.24 -7.54 8.18
CA MET A 107 -11.62 -7.26 6.79
C MET A 107 -10.81 -6.11 6.16
N VAL A 108 -10.46 -5.09 6.94
CA VAL A 108 -9.73 -3.93 6.46
C VAL A 108 -8.38 -3.86 7.15
N ARG A 109 -7.31 -3.80 6.37
CA ARG A 109 -5.93 -3.68 6.85
C ARG A 109 -5.28 -2.48 6.20
N VAL A 110 -4.74 -1.60 7.03
CA VAL A 110 -3.91 -0.47 6.60
C VAL A 110 -2.54 -0.65 7.22
N GLN A 111 -1.55 -0.86 6.36
CA GLN A 111 -0.14 -0.91 6.74
C GLN A 111 0.64 0.05 5.88
N MET A 112 1.20 1.07 6.52
CA MET A 112 1.97 2.09 5.83
C MET A 112 3.05 2.65 6.74
N ASN A 113 4.15 3.05 6.11
CA ASN A 113 5.13 3.92 6.72
C ASN A 113 4.75 5.39 6.46
N GLU A 114 5.22 6.31 7.29
CA GLU A 114 4.85 7.73 7.17
C GLU A 114 5.17 8.32 5.79
N GLU A 115 6.30 7.90 5.20
CA GLU A 115 6.76 8.33 3.88
C GLU A 115 5.79 7.99 2.72
N GLN A 116 4.92 6.99 2.92
CA GLN A 116 3.95 6.53 1.92
C GLN A 116 2.64 7.32 1.97
N LYS A 117 2.35 7.98 3.09
CA LYS A 117 1.13 8.79 3.32
C LYS A 117 0.88 9.85 2.23
N PRO A 118 1.85 10.68 1.79
CA PRO A 118 1.60 11.72 0.79
C PRO A 118 1.19 11.14 -0.58
N LEU A 119 1.75 10.01 -0.99
CA LEU A 119 1.38 9.34 -2.24
C LEU A 119 -0.06 8.81 -2.19
N ILE A 120 -0.44 8.18 -1.08
CA ILE A 120 -1.80 7.67 -0.88
C ILE A 120 -2.78 8.84 -0.87
N LEU A 121 -2.46 9.94 -0.17
CA LEU A 121 -3.32 11.13 -0.13
C LEU A 121 -3.50 11.74 -1.52
N GLN A 122 -2.42 11.85 -2.32
CA GLN A 122 -2.52 12.32 -3.70
C GLN A 122 -3.42 11.44 -4.56
N PHE A 123 -3.35 10.12 -4.40
CA PHE A 123 -4.23 9.19 -5.10
C PHE A 123 -5.70 9.35 -4.67
N LEU A 124 -5.97 9.52 -3.38
CA LEU A 124 -7.34 9.74 -2.88
C LEU A 124 -7.94 11.03 -3.48
N ILE A 125 -7.17 12.11 -3.51
CA ILE A 125 -7.63 13.42 -4.01
C ILE A 125 -7.76 13.43 -5.54
N ARG A 126 -6.77 12.88 -6.28
CA ARG A 126 -6.73 13.01 -7.74
C ARG A 126 -7.32 11.82 -8.48
N GLY A 127 -7.38 10.66 -7.85
CA GLY A 127 -7.90 9.42 -8.42
C GLY A 127 -9.31 9.11 -7.93
N LEU A 128 -9.53 9.02 -6.62
CA LEU A 128 -10.81 8.57 -6.05
C LEU A 128 -11.86 9.68 -5.96
N LEU A 129 -11.50 10.88 -5.49
CA LEU A 129 -12.44 11.99 -5.28
C LEU A 129 -13.25 12.35 -6.55
N PRO A 130 -12.68 12.35 -7.77
CA PRO A 130 -13.46 12.59 -8.99
C PRO A 130 -14.62 11.62 -9.20
N PHE A 131 -14.52 10.35 -8.75
CA PHE A 131 -15.65 9.41 -8.83
C PHE A 131 -16.76 9.78 -7.88
N PHE A 132 -16.43 10.17 -6.65
CA PHE A 132 -17.42 10.59 -5.68
C PHE A 132 -18.17 11.83 -6.18
N LEU A 133 -17.46 12.81 -6.73
CA LEU A 133 -18.07 13.98 -7.35
C LEU A 133 -18.99 13.59 -8.51
N LEU A 134 -18.52 12.75 -9.44
CA LEU A 134 -19.36 12.31 -10.56
C LEU A 134 -20.61 11.54 -10.09
N SER A 135 -20.49 10.71 -9.05
CA SER A 135 -21.62 9.99 -8.47
C SER A 135 -22.67 10.94 -7.88
N MET A 136 -22.25 12.05 -7.25
CA MET A 136 -23.17 13.09 -6.76
C MET A 136 -23.89 13.79 -7.90
N PHE A 137 -23.22 14.04 -9.03
CA PHE A 137 -23.81 14.70 -10.19
C PHE A 137 -24.46 13.74 -11.20
N SER A 138 -24.48 12.43 -10.91
CA SER A 138 -24.99 11.41 -11.84
C SER A 138 -26.43 11.67 -12.30
N ARG A 139 -27.29 12.16 -11.40
CA ARG A 139 -28.70 12.54 -11.67
C ARG A 139 -28.87 13.67 -12.70
N PHE A 140 -27.82 14.44 -12.99
CA PHE A 140 -27.87 15.51 -14.00
C PHE A 140 -27.50 15.05 -15.41
N PHE A 141 -26.76 13.94 -15.51
CA PHE A 141 -26.21 13.44 -16.78
C PHE A 141 -26.84 12.13 -17.26
N PHE A 142 -27.39 11.34 -16.34
CA PHE A 142 -28.05 10.05 -16.56
C PHE A 142 -29.45 10.08 -15.96
#